data_AF-A0A3M1GU94-F1
#
_entry.id   AF-A0A3M1GU94-F1
#
_cell.length_a   1.000
_cell.length_b   1.000
_cell.length_c   1.000
_cell.angle_alpha   90.00
_cell.angle_beta   90.00
_cell.angle_gamma   90.00
#
_symmetry.space_group_name_H-M   'P 1'
#
loop_
_entity.id
_entity.type
_entity.pdbx_description
1 polymer ?
#
loop_
_entity_poly.entity_id
_entity_poly.type
_entity_poly.pdbx_seq_one_letter_code
_entity_poly.pdbx_strand_id
1 'polypeptide(L)'
;MAANLARRPEILFAILYGSAAEPGLPFRDIDIGVFVNRQVVSVEQELAYMFSLANELERLIAYPVDVRVINDAPPGFRYNVSRGEPLTVRDERAFYTFLERAWDDYLDFAPLTKRYWQEL
;
A
#
# COMPACT_ATOMS: atom_id res chain seq x y z
N MET A 1 9.60 4.19 11.71
CA MET A 1 8.94 3.47 10.58
C MET A 1 9.62 3.76 9.25
N ALA A 2 9.51 4.98 8.70
CA ALA A 2 10.11 5.36 7.40
C ALA A 2 11.59 4.97 7.25
N ALA A 3 12.44 5.30 8.23
CA ALA A 3 13.86 4.95 8.20
C ALA A 3 14.12 3.42 8.18
N ASN A 4 13.26 2.61 8.80
CA ASN A 4 13.39 1.15 8.77
C ASN A 4 13.04 0.63 7.36
N LEU A 5 11.94 1.12 6.77
CA LEU A 5 11.54 0.81 5.40
C LEU A 5 12.59 1.28 4.37
N ALA A 6 13.22 2.43 4.59
CA ALA A 6 14.28 2.97 3.74
C ALA A 6 15.59 2.17 3.78
N ARG A 7 15.80 1.30 4.79
CA ARG A 7 16.97 0.41 4.85
C ARG A 7 16.81 -0.90 4.07
N ARG A 8 15.59 -1.17 3.59
CA ARG A 8 15.22 -2.39 2.87
C ARG A 8 15.32 -2.16 1.35
N PRO A 9 16.38 -2.64 0.67
CA PRO A 9 16.58 -2.37 -0.74
C PRO A 9 15.52 -3.02 -1.64
N GLU A 10 14.85 -4.07 -1.14
CA GLU A 10 13.77 -4.75 -1.84
C GLU A 10 12.47 -3.94 -1.90
N ILE A 11 12.26 -2.98 -1.00
CA ILE A 11 11.12 -2.07 -1.06
C ILE A 11 11.46 -0.99 -2.09
N LEU A 12 10.58 -0.67 -3.02
CA LEU A 12 10.74 0.43 -3.97
C LEU A 12 10.08 1.71 -3.46
N PHE A 13 8.92 1.57 -2.82
CA PHE A 13 8.28 2.62 -2.06
C PHE A 13 7.30 2.02 -1.03
N ALA A 14 6.89 2.82 -0.05
CA ALA A 14 5.87 2.46 0.92
C ALA A 14 4.94 3.64 1.20
N ILE A 15 3.66 3.35 1.40
CA ILE A 15 2.60 4.33 1.62
C ILE A 15 1.81 3.94 2.87
N LEU A 16 1.62 4.89 3.78
CA LEU A 16 0.65 4.81 4.87
C LEU A 16 -0.72 5.08 4.28
N TYR A 17 -1.68 4.17 4.43
CA TYR A 17 -3.03 4.34 3.91
C TYR A 17 -4.09 4.04 4.98
N GLY A 18 -5.36 4.04 4.58
CA GLY A 18 -6.46 3.67 5.47
C GLY A 18 -6.72 4.69 6.57
N SER A 19 -7.35 4.25 7.65
CA SER A 19 -7.79 5.13 8.74
C SER A 19 -6.63 5.83 9.45
N ALA A 20 -5.45 5.20 9.49
CA ALA A 20 -4.24 5.80 10.07
C ALA A 20 -3.66 6.95 9.22
N ALA A 21 -4.01 7.03 7.93
CA ALA A 21 -3.61 8.15 7.06
C ALA A 21 -4.58 9.33 7.13
N GLU A 22 -5.76 9.18 7.76
CA GLU A 22 -6.81 10.21 7.81
C GLU A 22 -6.82 10.95 9.17
N PRO A 23 -6.46 12.25 9.21
CA PRO A 23 -6.41 13.00 10.45
C PRO A 23 -7.78 13.07 11.15
N GLY A 24 -7.81 12.68 12.43
CA GLY A 24 -9.00 12.79 13.28
C GLY A 24 -9.94 11.59 13.23
N LEU A 25 -9.65 10.56 12.42
CA LEU A 25 -10.35 9.28 12.50
C LEU A 25 -9.70 8.33 13.52
N PRO A 26 -10.50 7.58 14.29
CA PRO A 26 -9.96 6.50 15.10
C PRO A 26 -9.46 5.36 14.21
N PHE A 27 -8.25 4.88 14.47
CA PHE A 27 -7.67 3.69 13.84
C PHE A 27 -7.30 2.65 14.89
N ARG A 28 -7.26 1.37 14.49
CA ARG A 28 -6.91 0.23 15.39
C ARG A 28 -5.52 -0.32 15.10
N ASP A 29 -5.08 -0.15 13.87
CA ASP A 29 -3.84 -0.63 13.27
C ASP A 29 -3.31 0.43 12.29
N ILE A 30 -2.03 0.30 11.96
CA ILE A 30 -1.37 1.13 10.95
C ILE A 30 -1.28 0.32 9.67
N ASP A 31 -2.00 0.76 8.64
CA ASP A 31 -2.01 0.14 7.33
C ASP A 31 -0.86 0.64 6.44
N ILE A 32 0.02 -0.25 5.97
CA ILE A 32 1.18 0.11 5.15
C ILE A 32 1.20 -0.71 3.86
N GLY A 33 1.15 -0.01 2.73
CA GLY A 33 1.26 -0.58 1.40
C GLY A 33 2.71 -0.51 0.95
N VAL A 34 3.33 -1.66 0.68
CA VAL A 34 4.72 -1.74 0.21
C VAL A 34 4.76 -2.26 -1.22
N PHE A 35 5.43 -1.53 -2.10
CA PHE A 35 5.72 -2.00 -3.45
C PHE A 35 7.15 -2.52 -3.46
N VAL A 36 7.32 -3.79 -3.82
CA VAL A 36 8.62 -4.48 -3.71
C VAL A 36 9.19 -4.83 -5.07
N ASN A 37 10.50 -5.04 -5.14
CA ASN A 37 11.16 -5.62 -6.30
C ASN A 37 10.84 -7.12 -6.36
N ARG A 38 10.09 -7.54 -7.38
CA ARG A 38 9.70 -8.95 -7.59
C ARG A 38 10.86 -9.89 -7.91
N GLN A 39 12.02 -9.36 -8.28
CA GLN A 39 13.24 -10.17 -8.41
C GLN A 39 13.85 -10.55 -7.06
N VAL A 40 13.49 -9.83 -5.98
CA VAL A 40 14.00 -10.05 -4.62
C VAL A 40 12.95 -10.70 -3.73
N VAL A 41 11.68 -10.29 -3.86
CA VAL A 41 10.53 -10.88 -3.14
C VAL A 41 9.59 -11.49 -4.17
N SER A 42 9.65 -12.81 -4.32
CA SER A 42 8.76 -13.53 -5.23
C SER A 42 7.33 -13.61 -4.69
N VAL A 43 6.38 -14.03 -5.54
CA VAL A 43 4.98 -14.21 -5.13
C VAL A 43 4.85 -15.29 -4.05
N GLU A 44 5.65 -16.35 -4.12
CA GLU A 44 5.66 -17.43 -3.13
C GLU A 44 6.17 -16.97 -1.75
N GLN A 45 7.03 -15.96 -1.73
CA GLN A 45 7.61 -15.40 -0.50
C GLN A 45 6.78 -14.26 0.09
N GLU A 46 5.85 -13.70 -0.69
CA GLU A 46 5.10 -12.49 -0.35
C GLU A 46 4.42 -12.56 1.01
N LEU A 47 3.69 -13.65 1.28
CA LEU A 47 2.95 -13.80 2.52
C LEU A 47 3.89 -13.83 3.74
N ALA A 48 4.99 -14.57 3.64
CA ALA A 48 6.00 -14.64 4.69
C ALA A 48 6.70 -13.28 4.87
N TYR A 49 6.97 -12.56 3.78
CA TYR A 49 7.55 -11.24 3.79
C TYR A 49 6.63 -10.22 4.50
N MET A 50 5.34 -10.21 4.17
CA MET A 50 4.33 -9.36 4.81
C MET A 50 4.31 -9.55 6.33
N PHE A 51 4.18 -10.79 6.80
CA PHE A 51 4.14 -11.07 8.24
C PHE A 51 5.46 -10.75 8.95
N SER A 52 6.60 -11.03 8.33
CA SER A 52 7.91 -10.72 8.89
C SER A 52 8.08 -9.20 9.06
N LEU A 53 7.72 -8.43 8.02
CA LEU A 53 7.81 -6.97 8.03
C LEU A 53 6.83 -6.35 9.02
N ALA A 54 5.58 -6.80 9.06
CA ALA A 54 4.58 -6.36 10.03
C ALA A 54 5.10 -6.55 11.47
N ASN A 55 5.50 -7.77 11.83
CA ASN A 55 6.03 -8.09 13.15
C ASN A 55 7.25 -7.22 13.54
N GLU A 56 8.11 -6.87 12.58
CA GLU A 56 9.26 -5.99 12.86
C GLU A 56 8.82 -4.55 13.13
N LEU A 57 7.89 -4.03 12.34
CA LEU A 57 7.38 -2.68 12.52
C LEU A 57 6.58 -2.56 13.82
N GLU A 58 5.77 -3.56 14.16
CA GLU A 58 5.02 -3.62 15.42
C GLU A 58 5.96 -3.58 16.63
N ARG A 59 7.06 -4.35 16.61
CA ARG A 59 8.07 -4.30 17.69
C ARG A 59 8.75 -2.94 17.79
N LEU A 60 8.91 -2.24 16.67
CA LEU A 60 9.57 -0.93 16.64
C LEU A 60 8.70 0.18 17.24
N ILE A 61 7.37 0.11 17.04
CA ILE A 61 6.45 1.19 17.43
C ILE A 61 5.49 0.82 18.57
N ALA A 62 5.51 -0.44 19.01
CA ALA A 62 4.63 -0.99 20.04
C ALA A 62 3.13 -0.78 19.73
N TYR A 63 2.75 -0.91 18.47
CA TYR A 63 1.38 -0.72 17.98
C TYR A 63 1.11 -1.68 16.80
N PRO A 64 -0.12 -2.21 16.61
CA PRO A 64 -0.44 -3.11 15.51
C PRO A 64 -0.18 -2.52 14.13
N VAL A 65 0.34 -3.31 13.20
CA VAL A 65 0.65 -2.89 11.82
C VAL A 65 0.18 -3.96 10.83
N ASP A 66 -0.70 -3.59 9.88
CA ASP A 66 -0.99 -4.43 8.72
C ASP A 66 -0.10 -3.99 7.55
N VAL A 67 0.61 -4.95 6.95
CA VAL A 67 1.50 -4.70 5.81
C VAL A 67 0.97 -5.45 4.61
N ARG A 68 0.76 -4.74 3.51
CA ARG A 68 0.31 -5.31 2.23
C ARG A 68 1.33 -5.09 1.14
N VAL A 69 1.70 -6.16 0.42
CA VAL A 69 2.44 -6.03 -0.84
C VAL A 69 1.46 -5.61 -1.93
N ILE A 70 1.71 -4.47 -2.57
CA ILE A 70 0.75 -3.80 -3.47
C ILE A 70 1.07 -3.96 -4.96
N ASN A 71 2.08 -4.75 -5.30
CA ASN A 71 2.48 -5.01 -6.68
C ASN A 71 1.33 -5.52 -7.56
N ASP A 72 0.55 -6.47 -7.04
CA ASP A 72 -0.52 -7.17 -7.75
C ASP A 72 -1.90 -6.93 -7.11
N ALA A 73 -2.02 -5.84 -6.36
CA ALA A 73 -3.26 -5.50 -5.68
C ALA A 73 -4.41 -5.17 -6.67
N PRO A 74 -5.66 -5.48 -6.33
CA PRO A 74 -6.81 -5.18 -7.19
C PRO A 74 -7.00 -3.65 -7.36
N PRO A 75 -7.59 -3.18 -8.47
CA PRO A 75 -7.72 -1.75 -8.80
C PRO A 75 -8.27 -0.87 -7.67
N GLY A 76 -9.39 -1.26 -7.06
CA GLY A 76 -10.00 -0.48 -5.97
C GLY A 76 -9.09 -0.37 -4.73
N PHE A 77 -8.30 -1.41 -4.45
CA PHE A 77 -7.33 -1.37 -3.37
C PHE A 77 -6.14 -0.48 -3.72
N ARG A 78 -5.63 -0.56 -4.96
CA ARG A 78 -4.56 0.34 -5.43
C ARG A 78 -4.98 1.81 -5.34
N TYR A 79 -6.21 2.14 -5.74
CA TYR A 79 -6.77 3.47 -5.57
C TYR A 79 -6.87 3.90 -4.10
N ASN A 80 -7.27 2.98 -3.20
CA ASN A 80 -7.30 3.32 -1.78
C ASN A 80 -5.90 3.65 -1.25
N VAL A 81 -4.90 2.82 -1.60
CA VAL A 81 -3.51 3.03 -1.20
C VAL A 81 -2.92 4.29 -1.84
N SER A 82 -3.23 4.60 -3.10
CA SER A 82 -2.69 5.78 -3.81
C SER A 82 -3.14 7.12 -3.23
N ARG A 83 -4.19 7.14 -2.42
CA ARG A 83 -4.64 8.33 -1.66
C ARG A 83 -3.94 8.50 -0.31
N GLY A 84 -3.08 7.56 0.06
CA GLY A 84 -2.33 7.61 1.31
C GLY A 84 -1.11 8.52 1.26
N GLU A 85 -0.38 8.54 2.38
CA GLU A 85 0.81 9.36 2.59
C GLU A 85 2.10 8.55 2.35
N PRO A 86 3.01 8.98 1.45
CA PRO A 86 4.25 8.24 1.20
C PRO A 86 5.18 8.27 2.43
N LEU A 87 5.59 7.09 2.89
CA LEU A 87 6.55 6.93 3.99
C LEU A 87 8.00 6.87 3.51
N THR A 88 8.24 6.23 2.37
CA THR A 88 9.54 6.17 1.71
C THR A 88 9.35 5.97 0.21
N VAL A 89 10.19 6.63 -0.60
CA VAL A 89 10.23 6.45 -2.05
C VAL A 89 11.70 6.32 -2.46
N ARG A 90 12.06 5.15 -2.97
CA ARG A 90 13.42 4.86 -3.47
C ARG A 90 13.45 4.83 -4.99
N ASP A 91 12.38 4.38 -5.61
CA ASP A 91 12.18 4.43 -7.05
C ASP A 91 10.96 5.31 -7.35
N GLU A 92 11.23 6.56 -7.72
CA GLU A 92 10.20 7.54 -8.07
C GLU A 92 9.40 7.09 -9.31
N ARG A 93 10.07 6.44 -10.27
CA ARG A 93 9.40 5.97 -11.49
C ARG A 93 8.38 4.89 -11.16
N ALA A 94 8.75 3.92 -10.32
CA ALA A 94 7.83 2.90 -9.84
C ALA A 94 6.66 3.52 -9.07
N PHE A 95 6.93 4.51 -8.22
CA PHE A 95 5.90 5.22 -7.45
C PHE A 95 4.91 5.97 -8.33
N TYR A 96 5.37 6.84 -9.24
CA TYR A 96 4.46 7.58 -10.12
C TYR A 96 3.72 6.65 -11.09
N THR A 97 4.36 5.61 -11.61
CA THR A 97 3.67 4.60 -12.44
C THR A 97 2.54 3.90 -11.66
N PHE A 98 2.77 3.61 -10.38
CA PHE A 98 1.73 3.04 -9.52
C PHE A 98 0.57 4.00 -9.30
N LEU A 99 0.86 5.28 -9.02
CA LEU A 99 -0.17 6.31 -8.84
C LEU A 99 -0.99 6.46 -10.12
N GLU A 100 -0.36 6.71 -11.28
CA GLU A 100 -1.03 6.85 -12.57
C GLU A 100 -1.99 5.69 -12.83
N ARG A 101 -1.50 4.44 -12.72
CA ARG A 101 -2.33 3.25 -12.93
C ARG A 101 -3.48 3.14 -11.93
N ALA A 102 -3.24 3.46 -10.67
CA ALA A 102 -4.29 3.39 -9.64
C ALA A 102 -5.44 4.38 -9.93
N TRP A 103 -5.11 5.56 -10.45
CA TRP A 103 -6.08 6.59 -10.80
C TRP A 103 -6.76 6.29 -12.14
N ASP A 104 -6.03 5.88 -13.16
CA ASP A 104 -6.58 5.48 -14.47
C ASP A 104 -7.59 4.34 -14.32
N ASP A 105 -7.20 3.26 -13.63
CA ASP A 105 -8.10 2.12 -13.42
C ASP A 105 -9.37 2.57 -12.67
N TYR A 106 -9.25 3.38 -11.62
CA TYR A 106 -10.41 3.86 -10.88
C TYR A 106 -11.34 4.72 -11.76
N LEU A 107 -10.79 5.60 -12.59
CA LEU A 107 -11.58 6.46 -13.48
C LEU A 107 -12.27 5.66 -14.59
N ASP A 108 -11.67 4.56 -15.05
CA ASP A 108 -12.32 3.63 -15.98
C ASP A 108 -13.44 2.82 -15.32
N PHE A 109 -13.29 2.46 -14.03
CA PHE A 109 -14.30 1.73 -13.27
C PHE A 109 -15.41 2.61 -12.65
N ALA A 110 -15.16 3.90 -12.42
CA ALA A 110 -16.12 4.82 -11.79
C ALA A 110 -17.44 5.02 -12.58
N PRO A 111 -17.44 5.11 -13.93
CA PRO A 111 -18.66 5.15 -14.73
C PRO A 111 -19.50 3.87 -14.60
N LEU A 112 -18.84 2.71 -14.47
CA LEU A 112 -19.49 1.41 -14.36
C LEU A 112 -20.17 1.23 -13.00
N THR A 113 -19.48 1.62 -11.91
CA THR A 113 -20.05 1.53 -10.55
C THR A 113 -21.27 2.44 -10.41
N LYS A 114 -21.25 3.66 -10.97
CA LYS A 114 -22.37 4.60 -10.88
C LYS A 114 -23.67 4.06 -11.53
N ARG A 115 -23.56 3.24 -12.59
CA ARG A 115 -24.72 2.59 -13.22
C ARG A 115 -25.31 1.48 -12.35
N TYR A 116 -24.46 0.62 -11.79
CA TYR A 116 -24.90 -0.47 -10.90
C TYR A 116 -25.66 0.03 -9.66
N TRP A 117 -25.27 1.17 -9.08
CA TRP A 117 -25.96 1.76 -7.92
C TRP A 117 -27.23 2.54 -8.26
N GLN A 118 -27.48 2.85 -9.54
CA GLN A 118 -28.73 3.49 -10.00
C GLN A 118 -29.81 2.49 -10.40
N GLU A 119 -29.44 1.22 -10.57
CA GLU A 119 -30.33 0.12 -10.95
C GLU A 119 -30.73 -0.78 -9.76
N LEU A 120 -30.28 -0.43 -8.54
CA LEU A 120 -30.72 -1.00 -7.25
C LEU A 120 -31.72 -0.05 -6.58
#